data_AF-A0A963WPM5-F1
#
_entry.id   AF-A0A963WPM5-F1
#
_cell.length_a   1.000
_cell.length_b   1.000
_cell.length_c   1.000
_cell.angle_alpha   90.00
_cell.angle_beta   90.00
_cell.angle_gamma   90.00
#
_symmetry.space_group_name_H-M   'P 1'
#
loop_
_entity.id
_entity.type
_entity.pdbx_description
1 polymer ?
#
loop_
_entity_poly.entity_id
_entity_poly.type
_entity_poly.pdbx_seq_one_letter_code
_entity_poly.pdbx_strand_id
1 'polypeptide(L)'
;MPDYRSRTSTHGRNMAGARGLWRATGMKDGDFGKPIIAVVNSFTQFVPGHVHLKDLGQMVAREIEAAGGVAKEFNTIAVDDGIAMGHDGMLYSLPSRDLIADSVEYMVNAHCADAMVCISNCDKITPGMLMAAMRINIPVVFVSGGPMEAGKVVVKGKEVALDLIDAMVAAADDSYTEEEVTEIERAACPTCGSCSGMFTANSMNCLTEALGLSLPGNGSTLATHADRKQLFLRAGRLIVEMCRRYYEEGNESVLPRSIASFEAFENAMSLDIAMGGST
;
A
#
# COMPACT_ATOMS: atom_id res chain seq x y z
N MET A 1 14.57 27.33 -2.05
CA MET A 1 13.75 26.10 -2.12
C MET A 1 14.69 24.93 -1.89
N PRO A 2 14.27 23.86 -1.19
CA PRO A 2 15.16 22.75 -0.88
C PRO A 2 15.61 22.06 -2.17
N ASP A 3 16.87 21.68 -2.23
CA ASP A 3 17.41 20.80 -3.27
C ASP A 3 16.77 19.41 -3.14
N TYR A 4 16.57 18.69 -4.26
CA TYR A 4 16.22 17.27 -4.24
C TYR A 4 17.18 16.48 -3.33
N ARG A 5 16.65 15.66 -2.43
CA ARG A 5 17.43 14.80 -1.51
C ARG A 5 18.37 13.87 -2.26
N SER A 6 17.93 13.37 -3.42
CA SER A 6 18.69 12.46 -4.28
C SER A 6 19.98 13.08 -4.80
N ARG A 7 20.13 14.42 -4.77
CA ARG A 7 21.40 15.10 -5.09
C ARG A 7 22.56 14.60 -4.24
N THR A 8 22.27 14.18 -3.00
CA THR A 8 23.23 13.56 -2.07
C THR A 8 23.95 12.36 -2.68
N SER A 9 23.26 11.52 -3.47
CA SER A 9 23.84 10.32 -4.08
C SER A 9 24.10 10.43 -5.59
N THR A 10 23.68 11.53 -6.22
CA THR A 10 23.76 11.73 -7.68
C THR A 10 24.69 12.86 -8.11
N HIS A 11 25.01 13.83 -7.25
CA HIS A 11 25.76 15.03 -7.64
C HIS A 11 27.17 15.12 -7.04
N GLY A 12 28.05 15.87 -7.71
CA GLY A 12 29.41 16.14 -7.26
C GLY A 12 30.42 15.05 -7.60
N ARG A 13 31.71 15.41 -7.59
CA ARG A 13 32.82 14.49 -7.92
C ARG A 13 32.89 13.29 -6.96
N ASN A 14 32.66 13.53 -5.67
CA ASN A 14 32.77 12.51 -4.63
C ASN A 14 31.72 11.39 -4.76
N MET A 15 30.58 11.66 -5.39
CA MET A 15 29.52 10.67 -5.61
C MET A 15 29.66 9.90 -6.93
N ALA A 16 30.86 9.87 -7.53
CA ALA A 16 31.10 9.08 -8.76
C ALA A 16 30.82 7.59 -8.56
N GLY A 17 31.18 7.02 -7.39
CA GLY A 17 30.90 5.63 -7.06
C GLY A 17 29.39 5.34 -6.97
N ALA A 18 28.64 6.20 -6.27
CA ALA A 18 27.19 6.10 -6.17
C ALA A 18 26.51 6.22 -7.55
N ARG A 19 26.92 7.18 -8.39
CA ARG A 19 26.46 7.25 -9.78
C ARG A 19 26.77 5.98 -10.58
N GLY A 20 27.95 5.37 -10.36
CA GLY A 20 28.30 4.09 -10.97
C GLY A 20 27.31 2.98 -10.61
N LEU A 21 26.95 2.87 -9.34
CA LEU A 21 25.93 1.92 -8.87
C LEU A 21 24.53 2.26 -9.43
N TRP A 22 24.15 3.53 -9.44
CA TRP A 22 22.88 3.95 -10.05
C TRP A 22 22.78 3.58 -11.53
N ARG A 23 23.88 3.69 -12.29
CA ARG A 23 23.94 3.23 -13.69
C ARG A 23 23.77 1.72 -13.81
N ALA A 24 24.32 0.95 -12.87
CA ALA A 24 24.11 -0.50 -12.83
C ALA A 24 22.64 -0.87 -12.59
N THR A 25 21.84 0.01 -11.97
CA THR A 25 20.38 -0.14 -11.87
C THR A 25 19.61 0.32 -13.13
N GLY A 26 20.31 0.69 -14.20
CA GLY A 26 19.74 1.13 -15.48
C GLY A 26 19.61 2.65 -15.67
N MET A 27 20.03 3.49 -14.71
CA MET A 27 19.98 4.96 -14.89
C MET A 27 20.97 5.43 -15.96
N LYS A 28 20.53 6.39 -16.78
CA LYS A 28 21.31 7.02 -17.84
C LYS A 28 21.71 8.45 -17.46
N ASP A 29 22.53 9.08 -18.29
CA ASP A 29 23.01 10.46 -18.06
C ASP A 29 21.84 11.44 -17.88
N GLY A 30 20.82 11.33 -18.71
CA GLY A 30 19.63 12.18 -18.65
C GLY A 30 18.72 11.94 -17.45
N ASP A 31 18.99 10.92 -16.62
CA ASP A 31 18.21 10.64 -15.41
C ASP A 31 18.78 11.35 -14.18
N PHE A 32 20.08 11.68 -14.18
CA PHE A 32 20.67 12.44 -13.09
C PHE A 32 20.15 13.88 -13.11
N GLY A 33 19.47 14.28 -12.03
CA GLY A 33 18.81 15.58 -11.91
C GLY A 33 17.27 15.51 -11.94
N LYS A 34 16.70 14.39 -12.39
CA LYS A 34 15.28 14.11 -12.21
C LYS A 34 14.99 13.68 -10.76
N PRO A 35 13.76 13.88 -10.25
CA PRO A 35 13.38 13.36 -8.93
C PRO A 35 13.40 11.83 -8.92
N ILE A 36 14.03 11.25 -7.90
CA ILE A 36 14.01 9.80 -7.65
C ILE A 36 12.83 9.49 -6.74
N ILE A 37 11.87 8.73 -7.26
CA ILE A 37 10.66 8.33 -6.55
C ILE A 37 10.77 6.86 -6.15
N ALA A 38 10.63 6.60 -4.85
CA ALA A 38 10.56 5.24 -4.33
C ALA A 38 9.16 4.66 -4.57
N VAL A 39 9.07 3.49 -5.21
CA VAL A 39 7.84 2.70 -5.25
C VAL A 39 7.94 1.66 -4.13
N VAL A 40 7.28 1.93 -3.02
CA VAL A 40 7.29 1.08 -1.83
C VAL A 40 6.19 0.03 -2.00
N ASN A 41 6.57 -1.17 -2.41
CA ASN A 41 5.63 -2.25 -2.67
C ASN A 41 5.65 -3.27 -1.52
N SER A 42 4.53 -3.94 -1.30
CA SER A 42 4.38 -5.01 -0.30
C SER A 42 4.09 -6.36 -0.96
N PHE A 43 4.44 -6.52 -2.24
CA PHE A 43 4.26 -7.76 -2.98
C PHE A 43 4.93 -8.94 -2.28
N THR A 44 4.16 -10.01 -2.13
CA THR A 44 4.63 -11.34 -1.73
C THR A 44 3.65 -12.39 -2.24
N GLN A 45 4.13 -13.61 -2.47
CA GLN A 45 3.28 -14.73 -2.87
C GLN A 45 2.58 -15.41 -1.68
N PHE A 46 2.97 -15.07 -0.45
CA PHE A 46 2.39 -15.64 0.77
C PHE A 46 1.03 -15.06 1.15
N VAL A 47 0.68 -13.88 0.61
CA VAL A 47 -0.49 -13.11 1.04
C VAL A 47 -1.37 -12.85 -0.20
N PRO A 48 -2.57 -13.45 -0.33
CA PRO A 48 -3.47 -13.25 -1.48
C PRO A 48 -3.80 -11.79 -1.76
N GLY A 49 -3.82 -10.93 -0.73
CA GLY A 49 -4.00 -9.49 -0.89
C GLY A 49 -2.85 -8.74 -1.55
N HIS A 50 -1.72 -9.41 -1.77
CA HIS A 50 -0.49 -8.79 -2.25
C HIS A 50 0.05 -9.40 -3.54
N VAL A 51 -0.47 -10.55 -3.98
CA VAL A 51 0.08 -11.29 -5.14
C VAL A 51 0.01 -10.49 -6.45
N HIS A 52 -1.04 -9.69 -6.64
CA HIS A 52 -1.24 -8.87 -7.85
C HIS A 52 -0.41 -7.59 -7.84
N LEU A 53 0.18 -7.21 -6.70
CA LEU A 53 0.92 -5.96 -6.55
C LEU A 53 2.23 -5.96 -7.34
N LYS A 54 2.79 -7.12 -7.70
CA LYS A 54 4.01 -7.21 -8.52
C LYS A 54 3.91 -6.43 -9.82
N ASP A 55 2.82 -6.64 -10.56
CA ASP A 55 2.66 -6.03 -11.87
C ASP A 55 2.13 -4.58 -11.76
N LEU A 56 1.42 -4.28 -10.67
CA LEU A 56 0.94 -2.93 -10.35
C LEU A 56 2.07 -1.99 -9.93
N GLY A 57 3.05 -2.45 -9.14
CA GLY A 57 4.23 -1.66 -8.79
C GLY A 57 5.05 -1.26 -10.01
N GLN A 58 5.25 -2.19 -10.94
CA GLN A 58 5.86 -1.92 -12.25
C GLN A 58 5.03 -0.97 -13.11
N MET A 59 3.69 -0.99 -13.00
CA MET A 59 2.83 -0.03 -13.67
C MET A 59 3.04 1.39 -13.13
N VAL A 60 3.09 1.55 -11.80
CA VAL A 60 3.38 2.84 -11.15
C VAL A 60 4.77 3.33 -11.55
N ALA A 61 5.77 2.45 -11.55
CA ALA A 61 7.13 2.80 -11.92
C ALA A 61 7.23 3.38 -13.33
N ARG A 62 6.60 2.72 -14.32
CA ARG A 62 6.55 3.21 -15.71
C ARG A 62 5.84 4.56 -15.83
N GLU A 63 4.79 4.77 -15.04
CA GLU A 63 4.04 6.02 -15.08
C GLU A 63 4.83 7.19 -14.46
N ILE A 64 5.58 6.94 -13.39
CA ILE A 64 6.54 7.90 -12.81
C ILE A 64 7.59 8.30 -13.86
N GLU A 65 8.15 7.32 -14.58
CA GLU A 65 9.13 7.57 -15.64
C GLU A 65 8.52 8.41 -16.77
N ALA A 66 7.30 8.10 -17.19
CA ALA A 66 6.56 8.86 -18.19
C ALA A 66 6.28 10.32 -17.75
N ALA A 67 6.04 10.55 -16.45
CA ALA A 67 5.86 11.88 -15.87
C ALA A 67 7.19 12.65 -15.66
N GLY A 68 8.33 12.03 -15.99
CA GLY A 68 9.66 12.65 -15.94
C GLY A 68 10.38 12.51 -14.60
N GLY A 69 10.00 11.52 -13.78
CA GLY A 69 10.77 11.07 -12.62
C GLY A 69 11.66 9.85 -12.94
N VAL A 70 12.35 9.35 -11.93
CA VAL A 70 13.05 8.07 -11.94
C VAL A 70 12.42 7.18 -10.90
N ALA A 71 11.82 6.06 -11.32
CA ALA A 71 11.23 5.11 -10.38
C ALA A 71 12.25 4.09 -9.89
N LYS A 72 12.25 3.82 -8.57
CA LYS A 72 12.98 2.70 -7.98
C LYS A 72 12.05 1.95 -7.03
N GLU A 73 11.65 0.76 -7.47
CA GLU A 73 10.80 -0.13 -6.69
C GLU A 73 11.64 -0.95 -5.71
N PHE A 74 11.13 -1.09 -4.48
CA PHE A 74 11.60 -2.08 -3.53
C PHE A 74 10.40 -2.66 -2.78
N ASN A 75 10.62 -3.83 -2.15
CA ASN A 75 9.59 -4.50 -1.37
C ASN A 75 9.85 -4.39 0.13
N THR A 76 8.78 -4.24 0.91
CA THR A 76 8.74 -4.56 2.34
C THR A 76 8.02 -5.89 2.59
N ILE A 77 8.09 -6.40 3.82
CA ILE A 77 7.42 -7.64 4.21
C ILE A 77 5.90 -7.45 4.33
N ALA A 78 5.17 -8.57 4.27
CA ALA A 78 3.76 -8.63 4.62
C ALA A 78 3.48 -9.96 5.32
N VAL A 79 2.66 -9.91 6.37
CA VAL A 79 2.15 -11.09 7.09
C VAL A 79 0.65 -11.19 6.76
N ASP A 80 0.18 -12.42 6.49
CA ASP A 80 -1.24 -12.67 6.32
C ASP A 80 -1.87 -13.01 7.68
N ASP A 81 -2.67 -12.09 8.21
CA ASP A 81 -3.35 -12.27 9.49
C ASP A 81 -4.39 -13.40 9.43
N GLY A 82 -5.02 -13.64 8.28
CA GLY A 82 -5.99 -14.71 8.09
C GLY A 82 -5.36 -16.10 8.17
N ILE A 83 -4.23 -16.30 7.47
CA ILE A 83 -3.46 -17.56 7.51
C ILE A 83 -2.82 -17.75 8.88
N ALA A 84 -2.30 -16.69 9.50
CA ALA A 84 -1.63 -16.78 10.80
C ALA A 84 -2.60 -17.01 11.98
N MET A 85 -3.92 -16.93 11.74
CA MET A 85 -4.92 -17.03 12.78
C MET A 85 -4.99 -18.45 13.35
N GLY A 86 -5.10 -18.56 14.67
CA GLY A 86 -5.26 -19.84 15.37
C GLY A 86 -3.96 -20.59 15.69
N HIS A 87 -2.78 -20.02 15.42
CA HIS A 87 -1.49 -20.60 15.81
C HIS A 87 -0.43 -19.53 16.15
N ASP A 88 0.78 -19.96 16.53
CA ASP A 88 1.88 -19.09 17.00
C ASP A 88 2.33 -18.01 15.99
N GLY A 89 1.90 -18.12 14.72
CA GLY A 89 2.19 -17.13 13.68
C GLY A 89 1.59 -15.77 13.98
N MET A 90 0.46 -15.73 14.71
CA MET A 90 -0.20 -14.48 15.10
C MET A 90 0.69 -13.58 15.98
N LEU A 91 1.67 -14.15 16.68
CA LEU A 91 2.65 -13.39 17.47
C LEU A 91 3.53 -12.47 16.60
N TYR A 92 3.58 -12.70 15.29
CA TYR A 92 4.37 -11.93 14.33
C TYR A 92 3.55 -10.89 13.56
N SER A 93 2.21 -10.87 13.70
CA SER A 93 1.33 -9.95 12.98
C SER A 93 1.58 -8.48 13.38
N LEU A 94 1.20 -8.07 14.60
CA LEU A 94 1.31 -6.67 15.02
C LEU A 94 2.75 -6.13 14.99
N PRO A 95 3.78 -6.87 15.44
CA PRO A 95 5.17 -6.42 15.34
C PRO A 95 5.64 -6.19 13.90
N SER A 96 5.02 -6.83 12.90
CA SER A 96 5.36 -6.58 11.49
C SER A 96 5.11 -5.13 11.08
N ARG A 97 4.15 -4.42 11.71
CA ARG A 97 3.88 -3.00 11.43
C ARG A 97 5.12 -2.14 11.63
N ASP A 98 5.83 -2.35 12.73
CA ASP A 98 7.02 -1.57 13.08
C ASP A 98 8.21 -1.95 12.19
N LEU A 99 8.36 -3.24 11.87
CA LEU A 99 9.36 -3.70 10.89
C LEU A 99 9.12 -3.11 9.49
N ILE A 100 7.86 -3.02 9.07
CA ILE A 100 7.47 -2.38 7.82
C ILE A 100 7.85 -0.91 7.86
N ALA A 101 7.48 -0.19 8.92
CA ALA A 101 7.82 1.22 9.08
C ALA A 101 9.34 1.45 8.98
N ASP A 102 10.12 0.67 9.72
CA ASP A 102 11.58 0.79 9.76
C ASP A 102 12.21 0.42 8.42
N SER A 103 11.73 -0.63 7.74
CA SER A 103 12.24 -1.03 6.42
C SER A 103 12.05 0.07 5.36
N VAL A 104 10.89 0.74 5.36
CA VAL A 104 10.60 1.84 4.44
C VAL A 104 11.46 3.04 4.77
N GLU A 105 11.56 3.40 6.06
CA GLU A 105 12.40 4.49 6.54
C GLU A 105 13.86 4.32 6.14
N TYR A 106 14.40 3.12 6.31
CA TYR A 106 15.80 2.81 5.97
C TYR A 106 16.03 2.88 4.47
N MET A 107 15.17 2.26 3.67
CA MET A 107 15.33 2.25 2.21
C MET A 107 15.24 3.66 1.62
N VAL A 108 14.27 4.45 2.06
CA VAL A 108 14.06 5.82 1.56
C VAL A 108 15.16 6.76 2.00
N ASN A 109 15.57 6.73 3.28
CA ASN A 109 16.61 7.63 3.78
C ASN A 109 18.00 7.27 3.26
N ALA A 110 18.36 5.97 3.24
CA ALA A 110 19.68 5.53 2.78
C ALA A 110 19.92 5.84 1.29
N HIS A 111 18.88 5.73 0.47
CA HIS A 111 18.96 6.05 -0.96
C HIS A 111 18.61 7.52 -1.27
N CYS A 112 18.22 8.28 -0.25
CA CYS A 112 17.82 9.69 -0.34
C CYS A 112 16.74 9.93 -1.39
N ALA A 113 15.70 9.09 -1.43
CA ALA A 113 14.60 9.28 -2.37
C ALA A 113 13.84 10.59 -2.08
N ASP A 114 13.36 11.24 -3.13
CA ASP A 114 12.78 12.58 -3.09
C ASP A 114 11.29 12.54 -2.72
N ALA A 115 10.59 11.49 -3.14
CA ALA A 115 9.19 11.23 -2.81
C ALA A 115 8.91 9.72 -2.90
N MET A 116 7.72 9.29 -2.49
CA MET A 116 7.38 7.87 -2.54
C MET A 116 5.91 7.57 -2.84
N VAL A 117 5.66 6.46 -3.53
CA VAL A 117 4.32 5.86 -3.65
C VAL A 117 4.27 4.63 -2.75
N CYS A 118 3.34 4.60 -1.82
CA CYS A 118 3.12 3.47 -0.91
C CYS A 118 2.02 2.57 -1.48
N ILE A 119 2.41 1.36 -1.91
CA ILE A 119 1.52 0.31 -2.38
C ILE A 119 1.29 -0.69 -1.24
N SER A 120 0.23 -0.45 -0.47
CA SER A 120 -0.19 -1.27 0.67
C SER A 120 -1.42 -2.12 0.33
N ASN A 121 -1.83 -3.00 1.24
CA ASN A 121 -3.19 -3.56 1.19
C ASN A 121 -3.66 -4.12 2.53
N CYS A 122 -3.02 -5.19 3.03
CA CYS A 122 -3.45 -5.90 4.24
C CYS A 122 -3.19 -5.13 5.54
N ASP A 123 -3.83 -5.61 6.61
CA ASP A 123 -3.95 -5.05 7.95
C ASP A 123 -2.79 -4.16 8.42
N LYS A 124 -1.62 -4.75 8.67
CA LYS A 124 -0.50 -4.05 9.33
C LYS A 124 0.37 -3.27 8.36
N ILE A 125 0.18 -3.47 7.05
CA ILE A 125 1.02 -2.88 6.00
C ILE A 125 0.69 -1.41 5.82
N THR A 126 -0.59 -1.07 5.66
CA THR A 126 -1.05 0.32 5.51
C THR A 126 -0.60 1.21 6.67
N PRO A 127 -0.85 0.88 7.96
CA PRO A 127 -0.36 1.69 9.08
C PRO A 127 1.17 1.69 9.20
N GLY A 128 1.87 0.59 8.88
CA GLY A 128 3.34 0.57 8.88
C GLY A 128 3.95 1.55 7.87
N MET A 129 3.44 1.56 6.63
CA MET A 129 3.84 2.52 5.60
C MET A 129 3.42 3.95 5.97
N LEU A 130 2.27 4.14 6.60
CA LEU A 130 1.81 5.45 7.10
C LEU A 130 2.74 6.01 8.18
N MET A 131 3.17 5.17 9.13
CA MET A 131 4.15 5.56 10.14
C MET A 131 5.47 6.00 9.50
N ALA A 132 5.99 5.24 8.54
CA ALA A 132 7.20 5.63 7.80
C ALA A 132 7.02 6.97 7.08
N ALA A 133 5.90 7.17 6.40
CA ALA A 133 5.60 8.42 5.70
C ALA A 133 5.60 9.63 6.63
N MET A 134 4.98 9.48 7.81
CA MET A 134 4.98 10.54 8.81
C MET A 134 6.37 10.79 9.40
N ARG A 135 7.18 9.75 9.62
CA ARG A 135 8.56 9.89 10.14
C ARG A 135 9.48 10.59 9.14
N ILE A 136 9.46 10.16 7.87
CA ILE A 136 10.34 10.67 6.81
C ILE A 136 9.91 12.08 6.35
N ASN A 137 8.60 12.32 6.25
CA ASN A 137 7.99 13.59 5.84
C ASN A 137 8.49 14.15 4.50
N ILE A 138 8.50 13.30 3.47
CA ILE A 138 8.63 13.69 2.05
C ILE A 138 7.29 13.50 1.34
N PRO A 139 7.07 14.10 0.15
CA PRO A 139 5.84 13.90 -0.60
C PRO A 139 5.52 12.42 -0.79
N VAL A 140 4.25 12.06 -0.55
CA VAL A 140 3.79 10.66 -0.57
C VAL A 140 2.39 10.56 -1.15
N VAL A 141 2.13 9.48 -1.88
CA VAL A 141 0.78 9.05 -2.29
C VAL A 141 0.59 7.60 -1.88
N PHE A 142 -0.53 7.29 -1.24
CA PHE A 142 -0.95 5.92 -0.96
C PHE A 142 -1.88 5.41 -2.06
N VAL A 143 -1.68 4.15 -2.45
CA VAL A 143 -2.57 3.43 -3.36
C VAL A 143 -2.64 1.96 -2.95
N SER A 144 -3.82 1.50 -2.53
CA SER A 144 -4.02 0.13 -2.07
C SER A 144 -4.27 -0.84 -3.22
N GLY A 145 -3.91 -2.10 -3.00
CA GLY A 145 -4.26 -3.21 -3.89
C GLY A 145 -5.76 -3.43 -4.06
N GLY A 146 -6.52 -3.11 -3.02
CA GLY A 146 -7.97 -3.20 -2.96
C GLY A 146 -8.52 -4.46 -2.31
N PRO A 147 -9.76 -4.42 -1.81
CA PRO A 147 -10.50 -5.59 -1.37
C PRO A 147 -10.74 -6.59 -2.49
N MET A 148 -10.76 -7.86 -2.11
CA MET A 148 -11.23 -8.95 -2.95
C MET A 148 -12.76 -8.87 -3.14
N GLU A 149 -13.26 -9.56 -4.15
CA GLU A 149 -14.69 -9.81 -4.31
C GLU A 149 -15.22 -10.65 -3.14
N ALA A 150 -16.47 -10.44 -2.74
CA ALA A 150 -17.11 -11.33 -1.77
C ALA A 150 -17.32 -12.73 -2.37
N GLY A 151 -17.06 -13.76 -1.56
CA GLY A 151 -17.35 -15.15 -1.91
C GLY A 151 -18.85 -15.40 -2.05
N LYS A 152 -19.23 -16.45 -2.79
CA LYS A 152 -20.63 -16.90 -2.90
C LYS A 152 -20.70 -18.41 -2.98
N VAL A 153 -21.59 -19.01 -2.21
CA VAL A 153 -21.80 -20.45 -2.17
C VAL A 153 -23.29 -20.78 -2.03
N VAL A 154 -23.70 -21.97 -2.46
CA VAL A 154 -25.04 -22.50 -2.17
C VAL A 154 -24.92 -23.58 -1.12
N VAL A 155 -25.33 -23.29 0.12
CA VAL A 155 -25.30 -24.26 1.23
C VAL A 155 -26.72 -24.46 1.75
N LYS A 156 -27.11 -25.70 2.03
CA LYS A 156 -28.47 -26.07 2.48
C LYS A 156 -29.56 -25.51 1.55
N GLY A 157 -29.28 -25.46 0.24
CA GLY A 157 -30.18 -24.98 -0.81
C GLY A 157 -30.38 -23.46 -0.86
N LYS A 158 -29.53 -22.66 -0.18
CA LYS A 158 -29.58 -21.20 -0.19
C LYS A 158 -28.27 -20.59 -0.66
N GLU A 159 -28.34 -19.61 -1.53
CA GLU A 159 -27.18 -18.79 -1.90
C GLU A 159 -26.83 -17.84 -0.76
N VAL A 160 -25.57 -17.85 -0.34
CA VAL A 160 -25.03 -17.04 0.75
C VAL A 160 -23.76 -16.34 0.26
N ALA A 161 -23.65 -15.05 0.55
CA ALA A 161 -22.41 -14.31 0.36
C ALA A 161 -21.47 -14.59 1.52
N LEU A 162 -20.17 -14.73 1.24
CA LEU A 162 -19.16 -15.12 2.19
C LEU A 162 -18.04 -14.09 2.30
N ASP A 163 -17.47 -14.01 3.49
CA ASP A 163 -16.09 -13.58 3.72
C ASP A 163 -15.27 -14.66 4.44
N LEU A 164 -14.02 -14.34 4.79
CA LEU A 164 -13.12 -15.27 5.49
C LEU A 164 -13.67 -15.71 6.85
N ILE A 165 -14.37 -14.85 7.57
CA ILE A 165 -14.90 -15.15 8.91
C ILE A 165 -16.02 -16.18 8.80
N ASP A 166 -16.85 -16.13 7.76
CA ASP A 166 -17.88 -17.15 7.54
C ASP A 166 -17.28 -18.56 7.42
N ALA A 167 -16.14 -18.70 6.74
CA ALA A 167 -15.42 -19.97 6.64
C ALA A 167 -14.89 -20.44 8.01
N MET A 168 -14.35 -19.51 8.83
CA MET A 168 -13.88 -19.82 10.18
C MET A 168 -15.03 -20.23 11.11
N VAL A 169 -16.17 -19.54 11.02
CA VAL A 169 -17.36 -19.84 11.83
C VAL A 169 -17.95 -21.20 11.42
N ALA A 170 -18.09 -21.47 10.13
CA ALA A 170 -18.59 -22.75 9.64
C ALA A 170 -17.70 -23.93 10.05
N ALA A 171 -16.37 -23.75 10.01
CA ALA A 171 -15.41 -24.78 10.42
C ALA A 171 -15.45 -25.09 11.94
N ALA A 172 -15.96 -24.16 12.76
CA ALA A 172 -16.08 -24.34 14.21
C ALA A 172 -17.49 -24.78 14.65
N ASP A 173 -18.46 -24.83 13.74
CA ASP A 173 -19.85 -25.18 14.02
C ASP A 173 -20.16 -26.62 13.58
N ASP A 174 -20.33 -27.50 14.57
CA ASP A 174 -20.67 -28.92 14.39
C ASP A 174 -21.99 -29.15 13.59
N SER A 175 -22.78 -28.11 13.33
CA SER A 175 -23.99 -28.19 12.48
C SER A 175 -23.71 -28.16 10.97
N TYR A 176 -22.45 -27.96 10.56
CA TYR A 176 -21.99 -28.10 9.19
C TYR A 176 -21.27 -29.43 8.98
N THR A 177 -21.53 -30.06 7.84
CA THR A 177 -20.79 -31.24 7.39
C THR A 177 -19.42 -30.85 6.82
N GLU A 178 -18.46 -31.77 6.82
CA GLU A 178 -17.13 -31.56 6.21
C GLU A 178 -17.23 -31.15 4.73
N GLU A 179 -18.18 -31.72 4.00
CA GLU A 179 -18.45 -31.35 2.61
C GLU A 179 -18.93 -29.90 2.49
N GLU A 180 -19.85 -29.45 3.36
CA GLU A 180 -20.33 -28.06 3.38
C GLU A 180 -19.20 -27.09 3.77
N VAL A 181 -18.37 -27.44 4.75
CA VAL A 181 -17.21 -26.62 5.14
C VAL A 181 -16.22 -26.52 3.98
N THR A 182 -15.94 -27.61 3.28
CA THR A 182 -15.06 -27.63 2.10
C THR A 182 -15.61 -26.77 0.96
N GLU A 183 -16.92 -26.76 0.74
CA GLU A 183 -17.55 -25.89 -0.26
C GLU A 183 -17.42 -24.40 0.11
N ILE A 184 -17.62 -24.06 1.39
CA ILE A 184 -17.44 -22.71 1.92
C ILE A 184 -15.98 -22.26 1.77
N GLU A 185 -15.02 -23.10 2.19
CA GLU A 185 -13.57 -22.84 2.08
C GLU A 185 -13.17 -22.45 0.64
N ARG A 186 -13.62 -23.23 -0.35
CA ARG A 186 -13.31 -23.00 -1.77
C ARG A 186 -13.90 -21.72 -2.34
N ALA A 187 -14.96 -21.20 -1.70
CA ALA A 187 -15.72 -20.06 -2.20
C ALA A 187 -15.41 -18.75 -1.46
N ALA A 188 -14.90 -18.80 -0.22
CA ALA A 188 -14.77 -17.63 0.66
C ALA A 188 -13.84 -16.53 0.13
N CYS A 189 -12.74 -16.91 -0.55
CA CYS A 189 -11.73 -15.98 -1.06
C CYS A 189 -11.57 -16.14 -2.59
N PRO A 190 -12.52 -15.64 -3.40
CA PRO A 190 -12.60 -15.95 -4.82
C PRO A 190 -11.55 -15.24 -5.69
N THR A 191 -10.94 -14.16 -5.20
CA THR A 191 -10.02 -13.31 -5.98
C THR A 191 -8.86 -12.81 -5.12
N CYS A 192 -7.84 -12.22 -5.76
CA CYS A 192 -6.83 -11.43 -5.04
C CYS A 192 -7.47 -10.19 -4.38
N GLY A 193 -6.81 -9.67 -3.35
CA GLY A 193 -7.22 -8.47 -2.62
C GLY A 193 -7.20 -8.65 -1.11
N SER A 194 -7.35 -7.56 -0.35
CA SER A 194 -7.56 -7.63 1.10
C SER A 194 -8.90 -8.31 1.38
N CYS A 195 -9.15 -8.74 2.62
CA CYS A 195 -10.43 -9.33 3.03
C CYS A 195 -11.62 -8.48 2.55
N SER A 196 -12.72 -9.12 2.17
CA SER A 196 -13.91 -8.45 1.59
C SER A 196 -14.74 -7.65 2.62
N GLY A 197 -14.70 -8.02 3.91
CA GLY A 197 -15.41 -7.33 4.99
C GLY A 197 -14.72 -6.04 5.49
N MET A 198 -15.42 -5.24 6.30
CA MET A 198 -14.88 -4.02 6.94
C MET A 198 -13.97 -4.33 8.14
N PHE A 199 -12.90 -5.09 7.89
CA PHE A 199 -11.83 -5.37 8.86
C PHE A 199 -10.73 -4.30 8.80
N THR A 200 -9.60 -4.51 9.48
CA THR A 200 -8.54 -3.50 9.57
C THR A 200 -8.02 -3.06 8.20
N ALA A 201 -7.77 -3.98 7.26
CA ALA A 201 -7.26 -3.65 5.93
C ALA A 201 -8.15 -2.62 5.20
N ASN A 202 -9.44 -2.91 5.07
CA ASN A 202 -10.38 -2.01 4.38
C ASN A 202 -10.62 -0.74 5.19
N SER A 203 -10.67 -0.85 6.52
CA SER A 203 -10.78 0.31 7.39
C SER A 203 -9.63 1.27 7.15
N MET A 204 -8.39 0.81 7.30
CA MET A 204 -7.19 1.62 7.09
C MET A 204 -7.08 2.17 5.67
N ASN A 205 -7.49 1.41 4.65
CA ASN A 205 -7.50 1.90 3.27
C ASN A 205 -8.48 3.07 3.07
N CYS A 206 -9.67 3.01 3.69
CA CYS A 206 -10.62 4.13 3.75
C CYS A 206 -10.08 5.31 4.59
N LEU A 207 -9.41 5.04 5.71
CA LEU A 207 -8.86 6.09 6.56
C LEU A 207 -7.71 6.85 5.88
N THR A 208 -6.87 6.20 5.08
CA THR A 208 -5.86 6.93 4.28
C THR A 208 -6.48 7.87 3.25
N GLU A 209 -7.67 7.55 2.74
CA GLU A 209 -8.45 8.43 1.87
C GLU A 209 -9.02 9.62 2.65
N ALA A 210 -9.60 9.38 3.83
CA ALA A 210 -10.10 10.44 4.71
C ALA A 210 -9.01 11.38 5.23
N LEU A 211 -7.81 10.85 5.47
CA LEU A 211 -6.62 11.65 5.81
C LEU A 211 -6.12 12.50 4.64
N GLY A 212 -6.57 12.24 3.40
CA GLY A 212 -6.15 12.96 2.20
C GLY A 212 -4.84 12.45 1.59
N LEU A 213 -4.32 11.31 2.03
CA LEU A 213 -3.06 10.72 1.54
C LEU A 213 -3.26 9.72 0.40
N SER A 214 -4.48 9.21 0.24
CA SER A 214 -4.90 8.33 -0.85
C SER A 214 -5.86 9.05 -1.81
N LEU A 215 -5.91 8.59 -3.05
CA LEU A 215 -6.86 9.07 -4.04
C LEU A 215 -8.31 8.67 -3.67
N PRO A 216 -9.33 9.48 -4.02
CA PRO A 216 -10.73 9.08 -3.85
C PRO A 216 -11.06 7.76 -4.53
N GLY A 217 -11.77 6.87 -3.83
CA GLY A 217 -12.09 5.51 -4.28
C GLY A 217 -10.99 4.47 -3.99
N ASN A 218 -9.90 4.85 -3.33
CA ASN A 218 -8.83 3.93 -2.96
C ASN A 218 -9.31 2.83 -2.02
N GLY A 219 -10.08 3.22 -0.99
CA GLY A 219 -10.59 2.29 0.02
C GLY A 219 -11.68 1.35 -0.47
N SER A 220 -12.45 1.74 -1.49
CA SER A 220 -13.73 1.11 -1.83
C SER A 220 -13.78 0.40 -3.18
N THR A 221 -12.89 0.73 -4.13
CA THR A 221 -12.84 0.05 -5.44
C THR A 221 -12.44 -1.42 -5.23
N LEU A 222 -12.83 -2.39 -6.05
CA LEU A 222 -12.35 -3.77 -5.87
C LEU A 222 -10.96 -3.95 -6.52
N ALA A 223 -10.18 -4.95 -6.07
CA ALA A 223 -8.88 -5.27 -6.68
C ALA A 223 -9.03 -5.70 -8.15
N THR A 224 -10.14 -6.35 -8.48
CA THR A 224 -10.54 -6.85 -9.80
C THR A 224 -11.15 -5.78 -10.70
N HIS A 225 -11.61 -4.65 -10.13
CA HIS A 225 -12.36 -3.65 -10.87
C HIS A 225 -11.45 -2.91 -11.86
N ALA A 226 -11.91 -2.70 -13.10
CA ALA A 226 -11.10 -2.07 -14.14
C ALA A 226 -10.61 -0.65 -13.77
N ASP A 227 -11.42 0.10 -13.01
CA ASP A 227 -11.07 1.46 -12.57
C ASP A 227 -9.91 1.49 -11.57
N ARG A 228 -9.60 0.37 -10.89
CA ARG A 228 -8.44 0.26 -10.00
C ARG A 228 -7.14 0.62 -10.73
N LYS A 229 -7.04 0.26 -12.01
CA LYS A 229 -5.90 0.64 -12.88
C LYS A 229 -5.69 2.16 -12.91
N GLN A 230 -6.75 2.95 -12.96
CA GLN A 230 -6.65 4.40 -13.03
C GLN A 230 -6.11 5.03 -11.74
N LEU A 231 -6.38 4.41 -10.58
CA LEU A 231 -5.82 4.86 -9.30
C LEU A 231 -4.29 4.73 -9.31
N PHE A 232 -3.75 3.59 -9.76
CA PHE A 232 -2.29 3.38 -9.85
C PHE A 232 -1.62 4.33 -10.84
N LEU A 233 -2.20 4.51 -12.04
CA LEU A 233 -1.68 5.45 -13.02
C LEU A 233 -1.74 6.89 -12.50
N ARG A 234 -2.83 7.28 -11.83
CA ARG A 234 -2.94 8.62 -11.25
C ARG A 234 -1.94 8.83 -10.11
N ALA A 235 -1.70 7.82 -9.27
CA ALA A 235 -0.70 7.89 -8.20
C ALA A 235 0.71 8.14 -8.76
N GLY A 236 1.10 7.44 -9.83
CA GLY A 236 2.40 7.63 -10.49
C GLY A 236 2.62 9.02 -11.08
N ARG A 237 1.57 9.64 -11.64
CA ARG A 237 1.64 11.04 -12.11
C ARG A 237 1.66 12.03 -10.95
N LEU A 238 0.75 11.85 -9.99
CA LEU A 238 0.54 12.77 -8.89
C LEU A 238 1.78 12.89 -8.00
N ILE A 239 2.49 11.78 -7.76
CA ILE A 239 3.68 11.82 -6.90
C ILE A 239 4.80 12.67 -7.51
N VAL A 240 4.99 12.62 -8.82
CA VAL A 240 6.00 13.43 -9.52
C VAL A 240 5.61 14.91 -9.46
N GLU A 241 4.33 15.21 -9.65
CA GLU A 241 3.79 16.56 -9.48
C GLU A 241 3.99 17.08 -8.05
N MET A 242 3.61 16.32 -7.03
CA MET A 242 3.81 16.69 -5.62
C MET A 242 5.29 16.88 -5.27
N CYS A 243 6.17 16.03 -5.81
CA CYS A 243 7.61 16.16 -5.64
C CYS A 243 8.12 17.51 -6.18
N ARG A 244 7.74 17.88 -7.41
CA ARG A 244 8.10 19.18 -7.99
C ARG A 244 7.52 20.34 -7.21
N ARG A 245 6.24 20.30 -6.83
CA ARG A 245 5.62 21.34 -5.99
C ARG A 245 6.40 21.59 -4.69
N TYR A 246 6.87 20.53 -4.04
CA TYR A 246 7.66 20.69 -2.82
C TYR A 246 9.07 21.28 -3.08
N TYR A 247 9.85 20.67 -3.96
CA TYR A 247 11.27 21.05 -4.15
C TYR A 247 11.47 22.25 -5.08
N GLU A 248 10.64 22.41 -6.11
CA GLU A 248 10.77 23.44 -7.14
C GLU A 248 9.87 24.66 -6.91
N GLU A 249 8.78 24.51 -6.14
CA GLU A 249 7.86 25.61 -5.81
C GLU A 249 7.83 25.96 -4.32
N GLY A 250 8.47 25.15 -3.46
CA GLY A 250 8.51 25.38 -2.01
C GLY A 250 7.17 25.13 -1.32
N ASN A 251 6.28 24.36 -1.95
CA ASN A 251 4.95 24.08 -1.40
C ASN A 251 5.02 22.95 -0.36
N GLU A 252 5.10 23.30 0.92
CA GLU A 252 5.10 22.33 2.02
C GLU A 252 3.72 21.68 2.25
N SER A 253 2.63 22.21 1.67
CA SER A 253 1.28 21.67 1.87
C SER A 253 1.08 20.27 1.29
N VAL A 254 2.01 19.80 0.45
CA VAL A 254 1.98 18.45 -0.16
C VAL A 254 2.71 17.40 0.69
N LEU A 255 3.30 17.80 1.82
CA LEU A 255 3.96 16.88 2.74
C LEU A 255 2.92 16.14 3.61
N PRO A 256 3.20 14.88 4.00
CA PRO A 256 2.24 14.06 4.73
C PRO A 256 1.84 14.66 6.08
N ARG A 257 2.75 15.33 6.80
CA ARG A 257 2.41 16.00 8.07
C ARG A 257 1.56 17.25 7.88
N SER A 258 1.61 17.86 6.69
CA SER A 258 0.75 19.00 6.34
C SER A 258 -0.64 18.53 5.93
N ILE A 259 -0.72 17.38 5.23
CA ILE A 259 -1.96 16.77 4.75
C ILE A 259 -2.73 16.12 5.91
N ALA A 260 -2.07 15.29 6.71
CA ALA A 260 -2.67 14.64 7.87
C ALA A 260 -2.64 15.56 9.10
N SER A 261 -3.34 16.70 8.99
CA SER A 261 -3.54 17.65 10.07
C SER A 261 -4.45 17.08 11.17
N PHE A 262 -4.61 17.82 12.27
CA PHE A 262 -5.54 17.46 13.33
C PHE A 262 -6.96 17.24 12.79
N GLU A 263 -7.43 18.15 11.93
CA GLU A 263 -8.76 18.08 11.31
C GLU A 263 -8.88 16.87 10.36
N ALA A 264 -7.80 16.50 9.67
CA ALA A 264 -7.78 15.30 8.84
C ALA A 264 -7.93 14.03 9.70
N PHE A 265 -7.32 13.99 10.88
CA PHE A 265 -7.52 12.91 11.84
C PHE A 265 -8.95 12.90 12.40
N GLU A 266 -9.56 14.06 12.68
CA GLU A 266 -10.98 14.13 13.08
C GLU A 266 -11.91 13.58 11.99
N ASN A 267 -11.64 13.88 10.71
CA ASN A 267 -12.35 13.32 9.57
C ASN A 267 -12.18 11.79 9.51
N ALA A 268 -10.95 11.30 9.68
CA ALA A 268 -10.66 9.87 9.68
C ALA A 268 -11.41 9.15 10.82
N MET A 269 -11.36 9.67 12.05
CA MET A 269 -12.08 9.10 13.19
C MET A 269 -13.60 9.13 12.99
N SER A 270 -14.13 10.22 12.43
CA SER A 270 -15.56 10.32 12.13
C SER A 270 -16.01 9.30 11.08
N LEU A 271 -15.19 9.11 10.03
CA LEU A 271 -15.45 8.08 9.01
C LEU A 271 -15.38 6.68 9.61
N ASP A 272 -14.39 6.40 10.45
CA ASP A 272 -14.19 5.11 11.09
C ASP A 272 -15.43 4.69 11.88
N ILE A 273 -15.96 5.60 12.70
CA ILE A 273 -17.20 5.40 13.45
C ILE A 273 -18.40 5.20 12.51
N ALA A 274 -18.51 6.01 11.46
CA ALA A 274 -19.63 5.97 10.53
C ALA A 274 -19.71 4.68 9.70
N MET A 275 -18.55 4.12 9.33
CA MET A 275 -18.47 2.89 8.55
C MET A 275 -18.46 1.62 9.42
N GLY A 276 -18.37 1.75 10.75
CA GLY A 276 -18.19 0.63 11.66
C GLY A 276 -16.84 -0.05 11.47
N GLY A 277 -15.77 0.75 11.35
CA GLY A 277 -14.41 0.27 11.17
C GLY A 277 -13.89 -0.57 12.35
N SER A 278 -12.76 -1.23 12.12
CA SER A 278 -12.08 -2.02 13.15
C SER A 278 -11.70 -1.17 14.36
N THR A 279 -11.90 -1.73 15.57
CA THR A 279 -11.35 -1.19 16.83
C THR A 279 -9.85 -1.03 16.79
#